data_AF-A0A847BL64-F1
#
_entry.id   AF-A0A847BL64-F1
#
_cell.length_a   1.000
_cell.length_b   1.000
_cell.length_c   1.000
_cell.angle_alpha   90.00
_cell.angle_beta   90.00
_cell.angle_gamma   90.00
#
_symmetry.space_group_name_H-M   'P 1'
#
loop_
_entity.id
_entity.type
_entity.pdbx_description
1 polymer ?
#
loop_
_entity_poly.entity_id
_entity_poly.type
_entity_poly.pdbx_seq_one_letter_code
_entity_poly.pdbx_strand_id
1 'polypeptide(L)'
;HTALPGTRQRPAAWLAYPKRSLFGAALKAHLARMKETSHLTVQSESLHAVSLKELIQLGYGMSWLPERSVMSELEQGTLVRAGDTRWDIPLEIRLFRHKRQHHIELDELWSALATHYYRKSP
;
A
#
# COMPACT_ATOMS: atom_id res chain seq x y z
N HIS A 1 7.90 12.62 15.56
CA HIS A 1 7.40 12.42 14.18
C HIS A 1 8.40 11.59 13.39
N THR A 2 7.94 10.48 12.82
CA THR A 2 8.75 9.60 11.96
C THR A 2 8.59 10.04 10.51
N ALA A 3 9.68 10.36 9.83
CA ALA A 3 9.67 10.86 8.46
C ALA A 3 10.69 10.12 7.59
N LEU A 4 10.42 10.04 6.29
CA LEU A 4 11.30 9.49 5.27
C LEU A 4 12.31 10.54 4.79
N PRO A 5 13.53 10.15 4.37
CA PRO A 5 14.05 8.77 4.25
C PRO A 5 14.55 8.14 5.56
N GLY A 6 14.58 8.89 6.68
CA GLY A 6 15.38 8.54 7.86
C GLY A 6 16.89 8.70 7.59
N THR A 7 17.74 8.44 8.59
CA THR A 7 19.20 8.49 8.43
C THR A 7 19.85 7.23 9.01
N ARG A 8 21.13 6.96 8.69
CA ARG A 8 21.86 5.85 9.32
C ARG A 8 21.90 5.93 10.84
N GLN A 9 22.01 7.14 11.40
CA GLN A 9 22.08 7.38 12.85
C GLN A 9 20.70 7.37 13.51
N ARG A 10 19.66 7.72 12.75
CA ARG A 10 18.26 7.76 13.20
C ARG A 10 17.37 7.16 12.13
N PRO A 11 17.33 5.81 12.02
CA PRO A 11 16.44 5.16 11.07
C PRO A 11 14.98 5.38 11.48
N ALA A 12 14.10 5.47 10.48
CA ALA A 12 12.67 5.60 10.69
C ALA A 12 12.08 4.28 11.22
N ALA A 13 11.29 4.35 12.28
CA ALA A 13 10.54 3.21 12.82
C ALA A 13 9.47 2.76 11.82
N TRP A 14 9.58 1.52 11.34
CA TRP A 14 8.76 0.99 10.26
C TRP A 14 7.98 -0.25 10.71
N LEU A 15 6.67 -0.22 10.49
CA LEU A 15 5.77 -1.36 10.65
C LEU A 15 5.61 -2.01 9.28
N ALA A 16 6.23 -3.17 9.08
CA ALA A 16 6.47 -3.74 7.76
C ALA A 16 5.39 -4.74 7.32
N TYR A 17 5.24 -4.90 6.01
CA TYR A 17 4.64 -6.12 5.48
C TYR A 17 5.72 -7.21 5.39
N PRO A 18 5.38 -8.49 5.66
CA PRO A 18 6.29 -9.59 5.44
C PRO A 18 6.85 -9.59 4.02
N LYS A 19 8.15 -9.85 3.86
CA LYS A 19 8.87 -9.75 2.58
C LYS A 19 8.28 -10.59 1.43
N ARG A 20 7.60 -11.69 1.76
CA ARG A 20 6.96 -12.62 0.79
C ARG A 20 5.51 -12.27 0.46
N SER A 21 4.94 -11.24 1.09
CA SER A 21 3.61 -10.74 0.76
C SER A 21 3.63 -9.89 -0.51
N LEU A 22 2.46 -9.70 -1.12
CA LEU A 22 2.31 -8.82 -2.29
C LEU A 22 2.87 -7.42 -2.01
N PHE A 23 2.46 -6.78 -0.91
CA PHE A 23 2.92 -5.45 -0.55
C PHE A 23 4.38 -5.42 -0.15
N GLY A 24 4.88 -6.43 0.59
CA GLY A 24 6.30 -6.52 0.94
C GLY A 24 7.20 -6.65 -0.28
N ALA A 25 6.79 -7.45 -1.27
CA ALA A 25 7.52 -7.61 -2.52
C ALA A 25 7.49 -6.32 -3.37
N ALA A 26 6.31 -5.68 -3.50
CA ALA A 26 6.17 -4.42 -4.22
C ALA A 26 7.00 -3.30 -3.59
N LEU A 27 6.95 -3.16 -2.26
CA LEU A 27 7.73 -2.17 -1.52
C LEU A 27 9.23 -2.40 -1.65
N LYS A 28 9.68 -3.65 -1.51
CA LYS A 28 11.09 -4.00 -1.73
C LYS A 28 11.55 -3.61 -3.14
N ALA A 29 10.75 -3.92 -4.16
CA ALA A 29 11.07 -3.58 -5.55
C ALA A 29 11.09 -2.06 -5.80
N HIS A 30 10.16 -1.32 -5.19
CA HIS A 30 10.12 0.15 -5.27
C HIS A 30 11.34 0.79 -4.62
N LEU A 31 11.62 0.45 -3.36
CA LEU A 31 12.75 0.99 -2.60
C LEU A 31 14.08 0.69 -3.28
N ALA A 32 14.24 -0.50 -3.88
CA ALA A 32 15.46 -0.88 -4.61
C ALA A 32 15.71 -0.06 -5.88
N ARG A 33 14.69 0.58 -6.46
CA ARG A 33 14.81 1.42 -7.66
C ARG A 33 15.06 2.89 -7.34
N MET A 34 14.86 3.30 -6.10
CA MET A 34 15.06 4.69 -5.72
C MET A 34 16.54 5.04 -5.64
N LYS A 35 16.89 6.26 -6.06
CA LYS A 35 18.25 6.80 -5.89
C LYS A 35 18.56 7.12 -4.42
N GLU A 36 17.54 7.52 -3.67
CA GLU A 36 17.64 7.91 -2.28
C GLU A 36 17.51 6.68 -1.38
N THR A 37 18.49 6.46 -0.49
CA THR A 37 18.49 5.31 0.42
C THR A 37 17.53 5.57 1.58
N SER A 38 16.54 4.70 1.76
CA SER A 38 15.71 4.70 2.96
C SER A 38 16.42 4.00 4.12
N HIS A 39 16.49 4.65 5.27
CA HIS A 39 17.00 4.07 6.50
C HIS A 39 15.83 3.71 7.43
N LEU A 40 15.46 2.43 7.43
CA LEU A 40 14.28 1.91 8.13
C LEU A 40 14.67 0.85 9.15
N THR A 41 14.02 0.85 10.31
CA THR A 41 14.11 -0.21 11.31
C THR A 41 12.75 -0.86 11.48
N VAL A 42 12.66 -2.16 11.18
CA VAL A 42 11.42 -2.93 11.36
C VAL A 42 11.13 -3.08 12.86
N GLN A 43 9.96 -2.60 13.30
CA GLN A 43 9.47 -2.73 14.67
C GLN A 43 8.47 -3.87 14.82
N SER A 44 7.68 -4.12 13.78
CA SER A 44 6.67 -5.19 13.73
C SER A 44 6.37 -5.55 12.28
N GLU A 45 5.80 -6.73 12.06
CA GLU A 45 5.31 -7.17 10.75
C GLU A 45 3.83 -7.57 10.80
N SER A 46 3.05 -7.21 9.78
CA SER A 46 1.70 -7.72 9.59
C SER A 46 1.33 -7.78 8.11
N LEU A 47 0.51 -8.78 7.73
CA LEU A 47 -0.08 -8.86 6.39
C LEU A 47 -1.26 -7.90 6.21
N HIS A 48 -1.83 -7.40 7.32
CA HIS A 48 -3.07 -6.63 7.30
C HIS A 48 -2.79 -5.14 7.50
N ALA A 49 -3.17 -4.33 6.49
CA ALA A 49 -3.04 -2.88 6.55
C ALA A 49 -3.77 -2.26 7.76
N VAL A 50 -4.90 -2.85 8.17
CA VAL A 50 -5.68 -2.41 9.35
C VAL A 50 -4.85 -2.52 10.62
N SER A 51 -4.21 -3.66 10.87
CA SER A 51 -3.37 -3.84 12.06
C SER A 51 -2.17 -2.91 12.08
N LEU A 52 -1.58 -2.63 10.91
CA LEU A 52 -0.49 -1.64 10.80
C LEU A 52 -1.01 -0.22 11.11
N LYS A 53 -2.18 0.15 10.59
CA LYS A 53 -2.83 1.44 10.85
C LYS A 53 -3.10 1.66 12.33
N GLU A 54 -3.63 0.66 13.04
CA GLU A 54 -3.87 0.72 14.48
C GLU A 54 -2.58 1.03 15.26
N LEU A 55 -1.48 0.35 14.93
CA LEU A 55 -0.18 0.59 15.54
C LEU A 55 0.39 1.97 15.20
N ILE A 56 0.15 2.48 13.99
CA ILE A 56 0.55 3.85 13.61
C ILE A 56 -0.22 4.88 14.44
N GLN A 57 -1.53 4.71 14.62
CA GLN A 57 -2.36 5.61 15.42
C GLN A 57 -1.95 5.64 16.90
N LEU A 58 -1.37 4.55 17.40
CA LEU A 58 -0.77 4.47 18.74
C LEU A 58 0.67 5.03 18.80
N GLY A 59 1.23 5.48 17.68
CA GLY A 59 2.54 6.14 17.61
C GLY A 59 3.74 5.19 17.48
N TYR A 60 3.54 3.91 17.16
CA TYR A 60 4.63 2.92 17.08
C TYR A 60 5.53 3.05 15.84
N GLY A 61 5.19 3.92 14.89
CA GLY A 61 6.03 4.17 13.71
C GLY A 61 5.24 4.63 12.51
N MET A 62 5.74 4.29 11.32
CA MET A 62 5.08 4.53 10.05
C MET A 62 4.99 3.25 9.22
N SER A 63 4.12 3.26 8.20
CA SER A 63 4.03 2.20 7.21
C SER A 63 3.50 2.74 5.89
N TRP A 64 3.69 1.98 4.83
CA TRP A 64 2.95 2.16 3.58
C TRP A 64 1.56 1.56 3.76
N LEU A 65 0.51 2.36 3.60
CA LEU A 65 -0.88 1.91 3.66
C LEU A 65 -1.58 2.24 2.35
N PRO A 66 -2.56 1.44 1.89
CA PRO A 66 -3.42 1.84 0.80
C PRO A 66 -4.10 3.18 1.14
N GLU A 67 -3.96 4.19 0.28
CA GLU A 67 -4.46 5.54 0.53
C GLU A 67 -5.94 5.55 0.93
N ARG A 68 -6.76 4.79 0.19
CA ARG A 68 -8.20 4.62 0.47
C ARG A 68 -8.53 4.10 1.87
N SER A 69 -7.60 3.41 2.53
CA SER A 69 -7.79 2.88 3.90
C SER A 69 -7.51 3.90 5.01
N VAL A 70 -6.91 5.03 4.67
CA VAL A 70 -6.49 6.08 5.62
C VAL A 70 -6.98 7.48 5.24
N MET A 71 -7.87 7.61 4.24
CA MET A 71 -8.38 8.90 3.78
C MET A 71 -8.97 9.74 4.92
N SER A 72 -9.82 9.14 5.75
CA SER A 72 -10.45 9.84 6.87
C SER A 72 -9.40 10.41 7.84
N GLU A 73 -8.35 9.66 8.14
CA GLU A 73 -7.30 10.10 9.06
C GLU A 73 -6.40 11.18 8.44
N LEU A 74 -6.17 11.12 7.13
CA LEU A 74 -5.46 12.16 6.40
C LEU A 74 -6.26 13.47 6.38
N GLU A 75 -7.57 13.39 6.13
CA GLU A 75 -8.48 14.53 6.13
C GLU A 75 -8.60 15.17 7.53
N GLN A 76 -8.62 14.34 8.58
CA GLN A 76 -8.65 14.80 9.97
C GLN A 76 -7.28 15.25 10.49
N GLY A 77 -6.20 14.99 9.76
CA GLY A 77 -4.82 15.26 10.19
C GLY A 77 -4.32 14.37 11.34
N THR A 78 -5.05 13.30 11.68
CA THR A 78 -4.63 12.32 12.71
C THR A 78 -3.53 11.39 12.17
N LEU A 79 -3.49 11.20 10.86
CA LEU A 79 -2.34 10.67 10.14
C LEU A 79 -1.82 11.69 9.14
N VAL A 80 -0.52 11.66 8.92
CA VAL A 80 0.15 12.51 7.93
C VAL A 80 1.08 11.67 7.07
N ARG A 81 1.35 12.14 5.86
CA ARG A 81 2.30 11.48 4.97
C ARG A 81 3.72 11.55 5.56
N ALA A 82 4.41 10.42 5.59
CA ALA A 82 5.80 10.35 6.07
C ALA A 82 6.82 10.87 5.04
N GLY A 83 6.43 11.02 3.77
CA GLY A 83 7.27 11.51 2.67
C GLY A 83 6.43 12.08 1.52
N ASP A 84 7.12 12.64 0.53
CA ASP A 84 6.49 13.15 -0.69
C ASP A 84 6.04 12.02 -1.64
N THR A 85 5.49 12.40 -2.81
CA THR A 85 4.91 11.47 -3.78
C THR A 85 5.91 10.48 -4.40
N ARG A 86 7.23 10.70 -4.29
CA ARG A 86 8.24 9.75 -4.77
C ARG A 86 8.22 8.43 -3.98
N TRP A 87 7.67 8.48 -2.76
CA TRP A 87 7.52 7.32 -1.87
C TRP A 87 6.24 6.54 -2.13
N ASP A 88 5.36 7.01 -3.01
CA ASP A 88 4.12 6.33 -3.35
C ASP A 88 4.38 5.15 -4.28
N ILE A 89 3.66 4.06 -4.04
CA ILE A 89 3.67 2.86 -4.87
C ILE A 89 2.33 2.78 -5.59
N PRO A 90 2.27 2.93 -6.92
CA PRO A 90 1.02 2.83 -7.65
C PRO A 90 0.47 1.40 -7.55
N LEU A 91 -0.80 1.29 -7.14
CA LEU A 91 -1.50 0.01 -7.01
C LEU A 91 -2.72 0.01 -7.93
N GLU A 92 -2.88 -1.08 -8.67
CA GLU A 92 -4.05 -1.33 -9.50
C GLU A 92 -4.77 -2.60 -9.04
N ILE A 93 -6.10 -2.52 -8.93
CA ILE A 93 -6.94 -3.70 -8.73
C ILE A 93 -7.35 -4.20 -10.10
N ARG A 94 -7.02 -5.45 -10.40
CA ARG A 94 -7.34 -6.11 -11.66
C ARG A 94 -8.15 -7.36 -11.39
N LEU A 95 -9.22 -7.53 -12.16
CA LEU A 95 -10.02 -8.75 -12.14
C LEU A 95 -9.55 -9.65 -13.29
N PHE A 96 -9.52 -10.96 -13.04
CA PHE A 96 -9.12 -11.95 -14.03
C PHE A 96 -10.20 -13.02 -14.17
N ARG A 97 -10.48 -13.45 -15.41
CA ARG A 97 -11.33 -14.61 -15.71
C ARG A 97 -10.63 -15.60 -16.61
N HIS A 98 -10.99 -16.86 -16.45
CA HIS A 98 -10.57 -17.89 -17.39
C HIS A 98 -11.27 -17.69 -18.74
N LYS A 99 -10.49 -17.64 -19.83
CA LYS A 99 -11.03 -17.34 -21.17
C LYS A 99 -12.00 -18.40 -21.71
N ARG A 100 -11.92 -19.64 -21.24
CA ARG A 100 -12.67 -20.80 -21.80
C ARG A 100 -13.90 -21.20 -20.98
N GLN A 101 -14.24 -20.46 -19.93
CA GLN A 101 -15.44 -20.74 -19.13
C GLN A 101 -16.54 -19.78 -19.55
N HIS A 102 -17.58 -20.33 -20.18
CA HIS A 102 -18.77 -19.61 -20.62
C HIS A 102 -19.95 -20.13 -19.80
N HIS A 103 -20.22 -19.43 -18.70
CA HIS A 103 -21.42 -19.60 -17.89
C HIS A 103 -22.17 -18.28 -17.99
N ILE A 104 -23.46 -18.30 -18.33
CA ILE A 104 -24.18 -17.07 -18.70
C ILE A 104 -24.17 -16.03 -17.56
N GLU A 105 -24.30 -16.50 -16.32
CA GLU A 105 -24.23 -15.71 -15.09
C GLU A 105 -22.84 -15.08 -14.87
N LEU A 106 -21.76 -15.75 -15.29
CA LEU A 106 -20.42 -15.17 -15.25
C LEU A 106 -20.27 -14.07 -16.32
N ASP A 107 -20.83 -14.26 -17.51
CA ASP A 107 -20.81 -13.24 -18.56
C ASP A 107 -21.64 -12.00 -18.18
N GLU A 108 -22.80 -12.21 -17.55
CA GLU A 108 -23.61 -11.12 -16.97
C GLU A 108 -22.85 -10.36 -15.88
N LEU A 109 -22.24 -11.08 -14.93
CA LEU A 109 -21.40 -10.48 -13.89
C LEU A 109 -20.26 -9.67 -14.49
N TRP A 110 -19.56 -10.22 -15.47
CA TRP A 110 -18.44 -9.52 -16.14
C TRP A 110 -18.90 -8.29 -16.91
N SER A 111 -20.07 -8.33 -17.54
CA SER A 111 -20.66 -7.17 -18.23
C SER A 111 -21.07 -6.07 -17.24
N ALA A 112 -21.67 -6.46 -16.10
CA ALA A 112 -22.00 -5.53 -15.02
C ALA A 112 -20.75 -4.89 -14.40
N LEU A 113 -19.71 -5.68 -14.12
CA LEU A 113 -18.44 -5.21 -13.59
C LEU A 113 -17.73 -4.27 -14.57
N ALA A 114 -17.72 -4.60 -15.87
CA ALA A 114 -17.17 -3.72 -16.89
C ALA A 114 -17.95 -2.39 -16.93
N THR A 115 -19.28 -2.43 -16.92
CA THR A 115 -20.08 -1.20 -16.95
C THR A 115 -19.81 -0.29 -15.75
N HIS A 116 -19.63 -0.85 -14.55
CA HIS A 116 -19.50 -0.08 -13.32
C HIS A 116 -18.05 0.33 -12.97
N TYR A 117 -17.06 -0.46 -13.40
CA TYR A 117 -15.66 -0.28 -13.00
C TYR A 117 -14.68 -0.09 -14.17
N TYR A 118 -15.16 0.08 -15.41
CA TYR A 118 -14.27 0.39 -16.54
C TYR A 118 -13.66 1.78 -16.38
N ARG A 119 -12.48 1.82 -15.76
CA ARG A 119 -11.57 2.95 -15.87
C ARG A 119 -10.56 2.62 -16.95
N LYS A 120 -10.60 3.35 -18.07
CA LYS A 120 -9.56 3.30 -19.08
C LYS A 120 -8.24 3.67 -18.39
N SER A 121 -7.32 2.72 -18.25
CA SER A 121 -5.95 3.06 -17.84
C SER A 121 -5.34 3.95 -18.94
N PRO A 122 -4.69 5.06 -18.59
CA PRO A 122 -3.99 5.92 -19.55
C PRO A 122 -2.82 5.17 -20.22
#